data_AF-A0A7Y4R3Z3-F1
#
_entry.id   AF-A0A7Y4R3Z3-F1
#
_cell.length_a   1.000
_cell.length_b   1.000
_cell.length_c   1.000
_cell.angle_alpha   90.00
_cell.angle_beta   90.00
_cell.angle_gamma   90.00
#
_symmetry.space_group_name_H-M   'P 1'
#
loop_
_entity.id
_entity.type
_entity.pdbx_description
1 polymer ?
#
loop_
_entity_poly.entity_id
_entity_poly.type
_entity_poly.pdbx_seq_one_letter_code
_entity_poly.pdbx_strand_id
1 'polypeptide(L)'
;MRRIITVGIILFSALVCRAQFSDDFSDSDFVANPVWTPDQPTNWLVAGGQLQSNSTTINSTYSISTPSTLSTNAQWEFYVNLQFNTSSLNYVDVYLASSNASLVSADGYFIRIGGTTDEVSLYKST
;
A
#
# COMPACT_ATOMS: atom_id res chain seq x y z
N MET A 1 -17.76 33.56 -16.10
CA MET A 1 -16.45 33.42 -16.78
C MET A 1 -15.30 33.18 -15.80
N ARG A 2 -14.98 34.09 -14.85
CA ARG A 2 -13.88 33.87 -13.87
C ARG A 2 -13.94 32.54 -13.11
N ARG A 3 -15.11 32.14 -12.60
CA ARG A 3 -15.30 30.87 -11.87
C ARG A 3 -15.04 29.62 -12.73
N ILE A 4 -15.40 29.66 -14.02
CA ILE A 4 -15.17 28.56 -14.97
C ILE A 4 -13.67 28.42 -15.26
N ILE A 5 -12.97 29.55 -15.41
CA ILE A 5 -11.52 29.58 -15.61
C ILE A 5 -10.80 29.01 -14.38
N THR A 6 -11.22 29.37 -13.17
CA THR A 6 -10.64 28.82 -11.92
C THR A 6 -10.81 27.30 -11.82
N VAL A 7 -12.01 26.78 -12.10
CA VAL A 7 -12.26 25.33 -12.09
C VAL A 7 -11.43 24.61 -13.16
N GLY A 8 -11.33 25.19 -14.37
CA GLY A 8 -10.49 24.65 -15.45
C GLY A 8 -9.01 24.59 -15.08
N ILE A 9 -8.48 25.63 -14.41
CA ILE A 9 -7.08 25.65 -13.94
C ILE A 9 -6.83 24.57 -12.87
N ILE A 10 -7.78 24.38 -11.94
CA ILE A 10 -7.67 23.34 -10.91
C ILE A 10 -7.67 21.94 -11.55
N LEU A 11 -8.60 21.65 -12.46
CA LEU A 11 -8.62 20.36 -13.18
C LEU A 11 -7.34 20.13 -13.99
N PHE A 12 -6.82 21.15 -14.67
CA PHE A 12 -5.60 21.01 -15.46
C PHE A 12 -4.36 20.77 -14.57
N SER A 13 -4.29 21.39 -13.39
CA SER A 13 -3.21 21.15 -12.44
C SER A 13 -3.18 19.73 -11.86
N ALA A 14 -4.34 19.07 -11.76
CA ALA A 14 -4.43 17.67 -11.34
C ALA A 14 -3.89 16.70 -12.41
N LEU A 15 -3.91 17.08 -13.70
CA LEU A 15 -3.41 16.24 -14.80
C LEU A 15 -1.88 16.23 -14.93
N VAL A 16 -1.19 17.25 -14.40
CA VAL A 16 0.27 17.38 -14.47
C VAL A 16 0.99 16.94 -13.18
N CYS A 17 0.24 16.65 -12.12
CA CYS A 17 0.80 16.11 -10.88
C CYS A 17 1.12 14.63 -11.09
N ARG A 18 2.39 14.23 -10.89
CA ARG A 18 2.77 12.82 -10.83
C ARG A 18 2.56 12.33 -9.39
N ALA A 19 1.49 11.58 -9.16
CA ALA A 19 1.32 10.83 -7.92
C ALA A 19 2.19 9.55 -7.93
N GLN A 20 2.29 8.86 -6.79
CA GLN A 20 3.08 7.62 -6.68
C GLN A 20 2.44 6.52 -7.54
N PHE A 21 1.25 6.10 -7.11
CA PHE A 21 0.30 5.24 -7.79
C PHE A 21 -1.05 5.41 -7.07
N SER A 22 -2.13 4.96 -7.70
CA SER A 22 -3.44 4.83 -7.08
C SER A 22 -4.02 3.52 -7.57
N ASP A 23 -4.64 2.78 -6.67
CA ASP A 23 -5.30 1.52 -6.98
C ASP A 23 -6.52 1.36 -6.07
N ASP A 24 -7.68 1.13 -6.67
CA ASP A 24 -8.94 0.85 -5.98
C ASP A 24 -9.42 -0.59 -6.20
N PHE A 25 -8.65 -1.40 -6.95
CA PHE A 25 -8.93 -2.79 -7.28
C PHE A 25 -10.31 -3.03 -7.91
N SER A 26 -10.94 -2.00 -8.49
CA SER A 26 -12.27 -2.08 -9.11
C SER A 26 -12.29 -2.91 -10.40
N ASP A 27 -11.13 -3.09 -11.02
CA ASP A 27 -10.90 -3.98 -12.17
C ASP A 27 -10.77 -5.46 -11.80
N SER A 28 -10.85 -5.77 -10.49
CA SER A 28 -10.73 -7.14 -9.97
C SER A 28 -9.37 -7.79 -10.21
N ASP A 29 -8.32 -7.00 -10.40
CA ASP A 29 -6.96 -7.51 -10.56
C ASP A 29 -5.93 -6.70 -9.76
N PHE A 30 -4.75 -7.29 -9.56
CA PHE A 30 -3.59 -6.60 -8.97
C PHE A 30 -2.38 -6.68 -9.91
N VAL A 31 -2.55 -7.19 -11.12
CA VAL A 31 -1.46 -7.54 -12.04
C VAL A 31 -1.23 -6.47 -13.10
N ALA A 32 -2.13 -5.50 -13.24
CA ALA A 32 -2.01 -4.40 -14.17
C ALA A 32 -2.53 -3.08 -13.58
N ASN A 33 -1.88 -1.98 -13.95
CA ASN A 33 -2.38 -0.61 -13.74
C ASN A 33 -2.81 -0.20 -12.31
N PRO A 34 -1.96 -0.33 -11.27
CA PRO A 34 -0.54 -0.69 -11.27
C PRO A 34 -0.27 -2.18 -11.07
N VAL A 35 0.97 -2.61 -11.38
CA VAL A 35 1.39 -3.99 -11.11
C VAL A 35 1.79 -4.12 -9.64
N TRP A 36 1.12 -5.01 -8.92
CA TRP A 36 1.52 -5.51 -7.61
C TRP A 36 2.14 -6.90 -7.76
N THR A 37 3.31 -7.08 -7.17
CA THR A 37 4.08 -8.32 -7.22
C THR A 37 4.02 -8.99 -5.85
N PRO A 38 3.28 -10.11 -5.71
CA PRO A 38 3.25 -10.85 -4.45
C PRO A 38 4.54 -11.66 -4.28
N ASP A 39 4.90 -11.92 -3.03
CA ASP A 39 6.01 -12.80 -2.66
C ASP A 39 5.78 -14.24 -3.15
N GLN A 40 4.53 -14.70 -3.12
CA GLN A 40 4.05 -15.94 -3.74
C GLN A 40 2.69 -15.69 -4.42
N PRO A 41 2.44 -16.29 -5.60
CA PRO A 41 1.22 -16.02 -6.38
C PRO A 41 -0.11 -16.28 -5.65
N THR A 42 -0.13 -17.16 -4.65
CA THR A 42 -1.35 -17.57 -3.93
C THR A 42 -1.62 -16.78 -2.66
N ASN A 43 -0.66 -15.97 -2.20
CA ASN A 43 -0.77 -15.25 -0.92
C ASN A 43 -1.73 -14.07 -0.99
N TRP A 44 -2.16 -13.65 -2.18
CA TRP A 44 -3.00 -12.48 -2.40
C TRP A 44 -4.04 -12.74 -3.48
N LEU A 45 -5.21 -12.11 -3.33
CA LEU A 45 -6.27 -12.10 -4.34
C LEU A 45 -6.97 -10.73 -4.33
N VAL A 46 -7.71 -10.43 -5.40
CA VAL A 46 -8.69 -9.35 -5.39
C VAL A 46 -10.09 -9.95 -5.33
N ALA A 47 -10.89 -9.51 -4.35
CA ALA A 47 -12.30 -9.88 -4.25
C ALA A 47 -13.11 -8.70 -3.69
N GLY A 48 -14.28 -8.47 -4.27
CA GLY A 48 -15.18 -7.39 -3.82
C GLY A 48 -14.59 -5.99 -3.95
N GLY A 49 -13.70 -5.76 -4.92
CA GLY A 49 -13.01 -4.47 -5.11
C GLY A 49 -11.97 -4.17 -4.04
N GLN A 50 -11.35 -5.20 -3.45
CA GLN A 50 -10.34 -5.07 -2.41
C GLN A 50 -9.23 -6.08 -2.62
N LEU A 51 -7.98 -5.64 -2.45
CA LEU A 51 -6.84 -6.53 -2.28
C LEU A 51 -6.93 -7.21 -0.92
N GLN A 52 -6.85 -8.54 -0.92
CA GLN A 52 -7.01 -9.36 0.28
C GLN A 52 -5.85 -10.34 0.41
N SER A 53 -5.37 -10.52 1.64
CA SER A 53 -4.48 -11.63 1.99
C SER A 53 -5.21 -12.96 1.85
N ASN A 54 -4.56 -13.94 1.25
CA ASN A 54 -5.08 -15.28 0.98
C ASN A 54 -4.07 -16.40 1.33
N SER A 55 -3.03 -16.09 2.11
CA SER A 55 -2.07 -17.11 2.52
C SER A 55 -2.71 -18.13 3.46
N THR A 56 -2.51 -19.41 3.16
CA THR A 56 -2.96 -20.54 4.01
C THR A 56 -1.86 -21.08 4.91
N THR A 57 -0.65 -20.50 4.84
CA THR A 57 0.52 -20.99 5.56
C THR A 57 0.51 -20.45 6.99
N ILE A 58 0.40 -21.33 7.96
CA ILE A 58 0.34 -20.98 9.40
C ILE A 58 1.66 -20.37 9.86
N ASN A 59 1.59 -19.33 10.71
CA ASN A 59 2.74 -18.65 11.32
C ASN A 59 3.79 -18.18 10.30
N SER A 60 3.32 -17.60 9.20
CA SER A 60 4.18 -17.13 8.12
C SER A 60 4.09 -15.61 7.94
N THR A 61 5.12 -15.06 7.31
CA THR A 61 5.11 -13.69 6.79
C THR A 61 5.00 -13.76 5.28
N TYR A 62 4.13 -12.94 4.72
CA TYR A 62 3.93 -12.79 3.28
C TYR A 62 3.77 -11.32 2.94
N SER A 63 4.06 -10.96 1.70
CA SER A 63 4.11 -9.56 1.28
C SER A 63 3.68 -9.40 -0.17
N ILE A 64 3.33 -8.17 -0.51
CA ILE A 64 3.07 -7.74 -1.88
C ILE A 64 3.61 -6.33 -2.01
N SER A 65 4.21 -6.03 -3.15
CA SER A 65 4.80 -4.71 -3.40
C SER A 65 4.45 -4.19 -4.77
N THR A 66 4.31 -2.88 -4.89
CA THR A 66 4.21 -2.19 -6.17
C THR A 66 5.34 -1.16 -6.29
N PRO A 67 6.00 -1.03 -7.45
CA PRO A 67 7.06 -0.05 -7.62
C PRO A 67 6.55 1.38 -7.43
N SER A 68 7.22 2.15 -6.57
CA SER A 68 7.02 3.60 -6.46
C SER A 68 8.30 4.33 -6.85
N THR A 69 8.17 5.42 -7.60
CA THR A 69 9.31 6.31 -7.97
C THR A 69 9.39 7.55 -7.09
N LEU A 70 8.48 7.72 -6.13
CA LEU A 70 8.38 8.89 -5.26
C LEU A 70 8.53 8.48 -3.80
N SER A 71 9.60 8.99 -3.16
CA SER A 71 9.89 8.77 -1.74
C SER A 71 9.78 10.04 -0.88
N THR A 72 9.75 11.21 -1.51
CA THR A 72 9.65 12.53 -0.84
C THR A 72 8.52 13.34 -1.46
N ASN A 73 7.96 14.28 -0.70
CA ASN A 73 6.79 15.08 -1.12
C ASN A 73 5.61 14.21 -1.58
N ALA A 74 5.38 13.12 -0.86
CA ALA A 74 4.37 12.11 -1.13
C ALA A 74 3.36 12.03 0.03
N GLN A 75 2.09 11.77 -0.30
CA GLN A 75 1.02 11.48 0.64
C GLN A 75 0.53 10.05 0.40
N TRP A 76 0.47 9.26 1.46
CA TRP A 76 -0.08 7.91 1.42
C TRP A 76 -1.47 7.93 2.05
N GLU A 77 -2.47 7.46 1.30
CA GLU A 77 -3.84 7.28 1.77
C GLU A 77 -4.31 5.91 1.30
N PHE A 78 -4.78 5.09 2.24
CA PHE A 78 -5.24 3.73 1.95
C PHE A 78 -6.19 3.26 3.04
N TYR A 79 -7.09 2.36 2.68
CA TYR A 79 -8.00 1.69 3.61
C TYR A 79 -7.42 0.34 4.05
N VAL A 80 -7.53 0.01 5.33
CA VAL A 80 -7.14 -1.29 5.89
C VAL A 80 -8.26 -1.84 6.74
N ASN A 81 -8.52 -3.14 6.59
CA ASN A 81 -9.46 -3.88 7.40
C ASN A 81 -8.80 -5.17 7.92
N LEU A 82 -8.33 -5.16 9.16
CA LEU A 82 -7.73 -6.34 9.79
C LEU A 82 -8.84 -7.27 10.27
N GLN A 83 -9.01 -8.41 9.61
CA GLN A 83 -9.97 -9.46 10.00
C GLN A 83 -9.39 -10.46 11.01
N PHE A 84 -8.46 -10.01 11.84
CA PHE A 84 -7.83 -10.78 12.90
C PHE A 84 -7.53 -9.89 14.11
N ASN A 85 -7.40 -10.51 15.28
CA ASN A 85 -6.97 -9.81 16.48
C ASN A 85 -5.46 -9.57 16.45
N THR A 86 -5.05 -8.32 16.60
CA THR A 86 -3.66 -7.90 16.65
C THR A 86 -2.96 -8.46 17.88
N SER A 87 -1.65 -8.71 17.76
CA SER A 87 -0.79 -9.15 18.87
C SER A 87 0.67 -8.90 18.53
N SER A 88 1.59 -9.29 19.43
CA SER A 88 3.03 -9.30 19.13
C SER A 88 3.42 -10.20 17.96
N LEU A 89 2.55 -11.12 17.55
CA LEU A 89 2.77 -12.06 16.44
C LEU A 89 1.86 -11.79 15.23
N ASN A 90 0.80 -11.00 15.39
CA ASN A 90 -0.17 -10.68 14.34
C ASN A 90 -0.28 -9.16 14.20
N TYR A 91 0.30 -8.63 13.13
CA TYR A 91 0.30 -7.21 12.80
C TYR A 91 0.55 -7.03 11.30
N VAL A 92 0.34 -5.83 10.78
CA VAL A 92 0.64 -5.47 9.40
C VAL A 92 1.67 -4.36 9.37
N ASP A 93 2.70 -4.53 8.55
CA ASP A 93 3.65 -3.49 8.21
C ASP A 93 3.39 -3.00 6.78
N VAL A 94 3.08 -1.70 6.63
CA VAL A 94 2.91 -1.04 5.35
C VAL A 94 4.14 -0.19 5.07
N TYR A 95 5.00 -0.64 4.16
CA TYR A 95 6.19 0.11 3.76
C TYR A 95 5.80 1.28 2.86
N LEU A 96 6.07 2.50 3.32
CA LEU A 96 5.88 3.74 2.55
C LEU A 96 7.02 3.96 1.56
N ALA A 97 8.21 3.47 1.91
CA ALA A 97 9.38 3.42 1.05
C ALA A 97 10.27 2.26 1.50
N SER A 98 10.84 1.54 0.53
CA SER A 98 11.73 0.39 0.76
C SER A 98 12.87 0.40 -0.26
N SER A 99 14.05 -0.05 0.15
CA SER A 99 15.20 -0.21 -0.74
C SER A 99 15.07 -1.40 -1.70
N ASN A 100 14.17 -2.35 -1.41
CA ASN A 100 13.91 -3.49 -2.29
C ASN A 100 12.45 -4.00 -2.22
N ALA A 101 12.03 -4.74 -3.24
CA ALA A 101 10.65 -5.21 -3.40
C ALA A 101 10.29 -6.44 -2.54
N SER A 102 11.27 -7.23 -2.09
CA SER A 102 11.03 -8.45 -1.30
C SER A 102 10.79 -8.15 0.19
N LEU A 103 11.18 -6.96 0.65
CA LEU A 103 11.16 -6.54 2.06
C LEU A 103 12.11 -7.37 2.95
N VAL A 104 12.91 -8.26 2.36
CA VAL A 104 13.92 -9.04 3.08
C VAL A 104 15.15 -8.16 3.24
N SER A 105 15.55 -7.91 4.49
CA SER A 105 16.69 -7.02 4.81
C SER A 105 16.57 -5.66 4.10
N ALA A 106 15.36 -5.09 4.08
CA ALA A 106 15.10 -3.83 3.43
C ALA A 106 15.32 -2.64 4.37
N ASP A 107 15.96 -1.61 3.84
CA ASP A 107 16.00 -0.29 4.47
C ASP A 107 14.73 0.46 4.08
N GLY A 108 14.05 1.09 5.03
CA GLY A 108 12.80 1.73 4.71
C GLY A 108 12.09 2.40 5.87
N TYR A 109 10.99 3.05 5.53
CA TYR A 109 10.03 3.60 6.49
C TYR A 109 8.71 2.88 6.32
N PHE A 110 8.15 2.40 7.42
CA PHE A 110 6.90 1.64 7.38
C PHE A 110 6.00 2.04 8.55
N ILE A 111 4.70 1.92 8.32
CA ILE A 111 3.68 2.05 9.35
C ILE A 111 3.36 0.64 9.84
N ARG A 112 3.44 0.41 11.14
CA ARG A 112 2.89 -0.81 11.75
C ARG A 112 1.49 -0.51 12.25
N ILE A 113 0.56 -1.41 11.94
CA ILE A 113 -0.82 -1.40 12.43
C ILE A 113 -1.00 -2.62 13.34
N GLY A 114 -1.27 -2.37 14.62
CA GLY A 114 -1.41 -3.39 15.65
C GLY A 114 -0.12 -3.61 16.45
N GLY A 115 0.26 -4.87 16.69
CA GLY A 115 1.39 -5.21 17.54
C GLY A 115 1.02 -5.32 19.02
N THR A 116 2.02 -5.33 19.91
CA THR A 116 1.81 -5.48 21.36
C THR A 116 1.04 -4.31 21.96
N THR A 117 1.30 -3.10 21.48
CA THR A 117 0.70 -1.84 21.95
C THR A 117 -0.64 -1.52 21.27
N ASP A 118 -1.04 -2.34 20.30
CA ASP A 118 -2.25 -2.16 19.48
C ASP A 118 -2.41 -0.73 18.95
N GLU A 119 -1.36 -0.23 18.30
CA GLU A 119 -1.26 1.16 17.85
C GLU A 119 -1.01 1.24 16.33
N VAL A 120 -1.05 2.48 15.82
CA VAL A 120 -0.58 2.80 14.48
C VAL A 120 0.63 3.71 14.61
N SER A 121 1.81 3.18 14.31
CA SER A 121 3.08 3.87 14.57
C SER A 121 4.05 3.77 13.39
N LEU A 122 4.83 4.83 13.20
CA LEU A 122 5.85 4.93 12.14
C LEU A 122 7.19 4.41 12.65
N TYR A 123 7.80 3.51 11.86
CA TYR A 123 9.08 2.88 12.16
C TYR A 123 10.07 3.07 11.01
N LYS A 124 11.34 2.82 11.32
CA LYS A 124 12.45 2.78 10.36
C LYS A 124 13.14 1.42 10.45
N SER A 125 13.42 0.82 9.29
CA SER A 125 14.27 -0.36 9.11
C SER A 125 15.62 0.06 8.53
N THR A 126 16.71 -0.54 9.01
CA THR A 126 18.11 -0.34 8.58
C THR A 126 18.95 -1.59 8.79
#